data_AF-A0A449A8F2-F1
#
_entry.id   AF-A0A449A8F2-F1
#
_cell.length_a   1.000
_cell.length_b   1.000
_cell.length_c   1.000
_cell.angle_alpha   90.00
_cell.angle_beta   90.00
_cell.angle_gamma   90.00
#
_symmetry.space_group_name_H-M   'P 1'
#
loop_
_entity.id
_entity.type
_entity.pdbx_description
1 polymer ?
#
loop_
_entity_poly.entity_id
_entity_poly.type
_entity_poly.pdbx_seq_one_letter_code
_entity_poly.pdbx_strand_id
1 'polypeptide(L)'
;MNNIQNMYFTQHISSAERYNAVKSLAMLDKANKKAQLMLKYSNKIKETNENVPISRFKETLSLMDKTSAMIIEKEFDEYNTDKLWYDKYFSKTTYYKNRKKAIEEFLYFYLN
;
A
#
# COMPACT_ATOMS: atom_id res chain seq x y z
N MET A 1 0.62 -0.49 -20.70
CA MET A 1 0.72 0.35 -19.49
C MET A 1 0.86 1.79 -19.93
N ASN A 2 -0.05 2.68 -19.53
CA ASN A 2 -0.05 4.08 -19.97
C ASN A 2 1.15 4.83 -19.35
N ASN A 3 2.14 5.15 -20.18
CA ASN A 3 3.48 5.57 -19.77
C ASN A 3 3.56 7.00 -19.20
N ILE A 4 2.52 7.82 -19.41
CA ILE A 4 2.58 9.28 -19.21
C ILE A 4 2.53 9.67 -17.71
N GLN A 5 1.63 9.06 -16.93
CA GLN A 5 1.47 9.42 -15.52
C GLN A 5 2.60 8.88 -14.64
N ASN A 6 3.13 7.69 -14.97
CA ASN A 6 4.31 7.15 -14.31
C ASN A 6 5.54 8.06 -14.56
N MET A 7 5.67 8.61 -15.78
CA MET A 7 6.64 9.66 -16.08
C MET A 7 6.44 10.91 -15.22
N TYR A 8 5.21 11.39 -15.04
CA TYR A 8 4.92 12.63 -14.32
C TYR A 8 5.34 12.58 -12.85
N PHE A 9 4.97 11.52 -12.12
CA PHE A 9 5.41 11.36 -10.72
C PHE A 9 6.92 11.17 -10.59
N THR A 10 7.54 10.53 -11.58
CA THR A 10 8.98 10.29 -11.57
C THR A 10 9.79 11.57 -11.82
N GLN A 11 9.23 12.52 -12.57
CA GLN A 11 9.87 13.79 -12.93
C GLN A 11 9.69 14.89 -11.88
N HIS A 12 8.56 14.91 -11.16
CA HIS A 12 8.22 16.02 -10.27
C HIS A 12 8.29 15.71 -8.78
N ILE A 13 8.35 14.44 -8.40
CA ILE A 13 8.40 14.01 -7.01
C ILE A 13 9.67 13.19 -6.83
N SER A 14 10.38 13.34 -5.71
CA SER A 14 11.55 12.50 -5.43
C SER A 14 11.13 11.08 -5.06
N SER A 15 12.08 10.12 -5.19
CA SER A 15 11.81 8.73 -4.79
C SER A 15 11.46 8.62 -3.29
N ALA A 16 12.03 9.50 -2.44
CA ALA A 16 11.77 9.52 -1.00
C ALA A 16 10.36 10.06 -0.69
N GLU A 17 9.91 11.10 -1.39
CA GLU A 17 8.56 11.64 -1.23
C GLU A 17 7.51 10.63 -1.70
N ARG A 18 7.73 9.93 -2.83
CA ARG A 18 6.85 8.84 -3.27
C ARG A 18 6.75 7.72 -2.23
N TYR A 19 7.88 7.31 -1.66
CA TYR A 19 7.92 6.34 -0.57
C TYR A 19 7.08 6.80 0.63
N ASN A 20 7.28 8.05 1.07
CA ASN A 20 6.58 8.62 2.21
C ASN A 20 5.08 8.78 1.95
N ALA A 21 4.68 9.09 0.71
CA ALA A 21 3.27 9.15 0.32
C ALA A 21 2.60 7.78 0.51
N VAL A 22 3.19 6.70 -0.01
CA VAL A 22 2.64 5.33 0.16
C VAL A 22 2.60 4.94 1.64
N LYS A 23 3.63 5.26 2.41
CA LYS A 23 3.66 5.03 3.86
C LYS A 23 2.50 5.74 4.57
N SER A 24 2.26 7.00 4.25
CA SER A 24 1.15 7.78 4.82
C SER A 24 -0.20 7.20 4.43
N LEU A 25 -0.39 6.79 3.16
CA LEU A 25 -1.61 6.12 2.71
C LEU A 25 -1.88 4.82 3.48
N ALA A 26 -0.85 4.01 3.71
CA ALA A 26 -0.97 2.79 4.52
C ALA A 26 -1.35 3.10 5.98
N MET A 27 -0.76 4.14 6.57
CA MET A 27 -1.10 4.59 7.93
C MET A 27 -2.55 5.05 8.04
N LEU A 28 -3.02 5.85 7.07
CA LEU A 28 -4.41 6.32 7.01
C LEU A 28 -5.38 5.15 6.83
N ASP A 29 -5.04 4.18 5.98
CA ASP A 29 -5.84 2.99 5.77
C ASP A 29 -6.00 2.15 7.05
N LYS A 30 -4.91 1.94 7.79
CA LYS A 30 -4.92 1.28 9.10
C LYS A 30 -5.78 2.02 10.12
N ALA A 31 -5.65 3.35 10.18
CA ALA A 31 -6.45 4.18 11.08
C ALA A 31 -7.94 4.09 10.74
N ASN A 32 -8.29 4.14 9.45
CA ASN A 32 -9.66 4.01 8.97
C ASN A 32 -10.24 2.63 9.31
N LYS A 33 -9.50 1.54 9.06
CA LYS A 33 -9.89 0.17 9.47
C LYS A 33 -10.18 0.09 10.96
N LYS A 34 -9.30 0.68 11.80
CA LYS A 34 -9.50 0.71 13.26
C LYS A 34 -10.75 1.49 13.65
N ALA A 35 -10.99 2.66 13.03
CA ALA A 35 -12.18 3.46 13.27
C ALA A 35 -13.46 2.72 12.87
N GLN A 36 -13.47 2.06 11.71
CA GLN A 36 -14.60 1.23 11.26
C GLN A 36 -14.87 0.07 12.22
N LEU A 37 -13.82 -0.62 12.70
CA LEU A 37 -13.97 -1.68 13.71
C LEU A 37 -14.55 -1.12 15.02
N MET A 38 -14.06 0.02 15.50
CA MET A 38 -14.59 0.68 16.70
C MET A 38 -16.06 1.06 16.54
N LEU A 39 -16.43 1.67 15.41
CA LEU A 39 -17.83 1.97 15.08
C LEU A 39 -18.67 0.69 15.02
N LYS A 40 -18.18 -0.39 14.44
CA LYS A 40 -18.88 -1.69 14.42
C LYS A 40 -19.09 -2.26 15.82
N TYR A 41 -18.09 -2.17 16.71
CA TYR A 41 -18.25 -2.61 18.11
C TYR A 41 -19.20 -1.70 18.90
N SER A 42 -19.19 -0.39 18.63
CA SER A 42 -20.13 0.56 19.25
C SER A 42 -21.56 0.38 18.71
N ASN A 43 -21.70 0.08 17.42
CA ASN A 43 -22.97 -0.10 16.72
C ASN A 43 -23.49 -1.54 16.80
N LYS A 44 -22.86 -2.43 17.58
CA LYS A 44 -23.43 -3.76 17.91
C LYS A 44 -24.77 -3.69 18.67
N ILE A 45 -25.32 -2.50 18.93
CA ILE A 45 -26.71 -2.28 19.35
C ILE A 45 -27.69 -2.23 18.14
N LYS A 46 -27.21 -2.03 16.90
CA LYS A 46 -28.04 -2.02 15.69
C LYS A 46 -27.36 -2.77 14.56
N GLU A 47 -27.57 -4.09 14.55
CA GLU A 47 -27.26 -4.95 13.41
C GLU A 47 -27.85 -4.37 12.14
N THR A 48 -26.99 -4.03 11.19
CA THR A 48 -27.33 -4.03 9.77
C THR A 48 -26.17 -4.61 9.00
N ASN A 49 -26.49 -5.51 8.06
CA ASN A 49 -25.58 -6.16 7.12
C ASN A 49 -24.99 -5.15 6.13
N GLU A 50 -24.23 -4.16 6.61
CA GLU A 50 -23.53 -3.24 5.75
C GLU A 50 -22.19 -3.86 5.33
N ASN A 51 -22.08 -4.13 4.03
CA ASN A 51 -20.84 -4.54 3.38
C ASN A 51 -19.71 -3.62 3.85
N VAL A 52 -18.78 -4.14 4.65
CA VAL A 52 -17.60 -3.38 5.08
C VAL A 52 -16.88 -2.95 3.79
N PRO A 53 -16.75 -1.64 3.51
CA PRO A 53 -16.12 -1.19 2.28
C PRO A 53 -14.72 -1.77 2.19
N ILE A 54 -14.41 -2.43 1.07
CA ILE A 54 -13.06 -2.92 0.83
C ILE A 54 -12.14 -1.69 0.82
N SER A 55 -11.04 -1.79 1.54
CA SER A 55 -10.05 -0.71 1.62
C SER A 55 -9.50 -0.43 0.22
N ARG A 56 -9.56 0.83 -0.24
CA ARG A 56 -8.91 1.26 -1.50
C ARG A 56 -7.44 0.86 -1.56
N PHE A 57 -6.76 0.84 -0.41
CA PHE A 57 -5.38 0.35 -0.31
C PHE A 57 -5.30 -1.14 -0.69
N LYS A 58 -6.16 -1.99 -0.13
CA LYS A 58 -6.23 -3.43 -0.47
C LYS A 58 -6.70 -3.66 -1.91
N GLU A 59 -7.65 -2.88 -2.41
CA GLU A 59 -8.05 -2.91 -3.83
C GLU A 59 -6.86 -2.61 -4.74
N THR A 60 -6.09 -1.56 -4.41
CA THR A 60 -4.87 -1.20 -5.16
C THR A 60 -3.87 -2.36 -5.18
N LEU A 61 -3.62 -3.01 -4.04
CA LEU A 61 -2.73 -4.18 -3.99
C LEU A 61 -3.19 -5.32 -4.91
N SER A 62 -4.50 -5.51 -5.07
CA SER A 62 -5.05 -6.56 -5.94
C SER A 62 -4.84 -6.32 -7.44
N LEU A 63 -4.57 -5.08 -7.83
CA LEU A 63 -4.31 -4.68 -9.23
C LEU A 63 -2.82 -4.77 -9.60
N MET A 64 -1.94 -4.86 -8.61
CA MET A 64 -0.50 -4.86 -8.81
C MET A 64 0.05 -6.23 -9.20
N ASP A 65 1.24 -6.25 -9.82
CA ASP A 65 2.03 -7.47 -9.92
C ASP A 65 2.30 -8.08 -8.53
N LYS A 66 2.31 -9.41 -8.46
CA LYS A 66 2.47 -10.17 -7.21
C LYS A 66 3.69 -9.74 -6.40
N THR A 67 4.82 -9.49 -7.08
CA THR A 67 6.06 -9.08 -6.40
C THR A 67 5.92 -7.69 -5.79
N SER A 68 5.34 -6.76 -6.54
CA SER A 68 5.12 -5.39 -6.10
C SER A 68 4.12 -5.34 -4.94
N ALA A 69 3.00 -6.05 -5.06
CA ALA A 69 1.98 -6.15 -4.01
C ALA A 69 2.58 -6.68 -2.69
N MET A 70 3.35 -7.76 -2.76
CA MET A 70 4.06 -8.34 -1.61
C MET A 70 5.00 -7.32 -0.97
N ILE A 71 5.77 -6.57 -1.77
CA ILE A 71 6.69 -5.56 -1.22
C ILE A 71 5.93 -4.46 -0.49
N ILE A 72 4.85 -3.91 -1.07
CA ILE A 72 4.05 -2.87 -0.41
C ILE A 72 3.42 -3.40 0.87
N GLU A 73 2.87 -4.61 0.83
CA GLU A 73 2.27 -5.25 1.99
C GLU A 73 3.29 -5.43 3.12
N LYS A 74 4.46 -5.98 2.84
CA LYS A 74 5.50 -6.21 3.86
C LYS A 74 6.14 -4.92 4.40
N GLU A 75 6.33 -3.92 3.55
CA GLU A 75 6.99 -2.66 3.92
C GLU A 75 6.05 -1.73 4.70
N PHE A 76 4.75 -1.73 4.38
CA PHE A 76 3.82 -0.71 4.89
C PHE A 76 2.58 -1.24 5.61
N ASP A 77 2.06 -2.42 5.27
CA ASP A 77 0.80 -2.93 5.82
C ASP A 77 1.01 -3.97 6.94
N GLU A 78 1.98 -4.86 6.81
CA GLU A 78 2.35 -5.80 7.87
C GLU A 78 3.07 -5.09 9.03
N TYR A 79 2.88 -5.62 10.23
CA TYR A 79 3.69 -5.27 11.39
C TYR A 79 5.04 -6.01 11.30
N ASN A 80 5.86 -5.70 10.28
CA ASN A 80 7.20 -6.27 10.19
C ASN A 80 8.13 -5.56 11.18
N THR A 81 8.49 -6.27 12.25
CA THR A 81 9.57 -5.87 13.14
C THR A 81 10.95 -6.12 12.51
N ASP A 82 11.01 -7.06 11.57
CA ASP A 82 12.22 -7.39 10.82
C ASP A 82 12.41 -6.45 9.61
N LYS A 83 13.39 -5.54 9.71
CA LYS A 83 13.74 -4.60 8.64
C LYS A 83 14.46 -5.26 7.45
N LEU A 84 14.91 -6.52 7.60
CA LEU A 84 15.65 -7.28 6.60
C LEU A 84 14.83 -8.45 6.06
N TRP A 85 13.50 -8.41 6.19
CA TRP A 85 12.60 -9.43 5.69
C TRP A 85 12.86 -9.78 4.20
N TYR A 86 13.35 -8.81 3.43
CA TYR A 86 13.62 -8.94 1.99
C TYR A 86 14.77 -9.90 1.67
N ASP A 87 15.72 -10.12 2.58
CA ASP A 87 16.88 -11.01 2.35
C ASP A 87 16.47 -12.47 2.13
N LYS A 88 15.24 -12.83 2.52
CA LYS A 88 14.65 -14.16 2.27
C LYS A 88 14.19 -14.36 0.82
N TYR A 89 14.04 -13.27 0.06
CA TYR A 89 13.43 -13.29 -1.28
C TYR A 89 14.33 -12.68 -2.35
N PHE A 90 15.13 -11.69 -1.98
CA PHE A 90 15.93 -10.89 -2.91
C PHE A 90 17.29 -10.58 -2.32
N SER A 91 18.29 -10.39 -3.19
CA SER A 91 19.47 -9.63 -2.79
C SER A 91 19.11 -8.17 -2.50
N LYS A 92 19.89 -7.51 -1.64
CA LYS A 92 19.70 -6.09 -1.30
C LYS A 92 19.52 -5.18 -2.50
N THR A 93 20.35 -5.33 -3.54
CA THR A 93 20.27 -4.48 -4.75
C THR A 93 19.00 -4.73 -5.55
N THR A 94 18.59 -6.00 -5.69
CA THR A 94 17.34 -6.39 -6.35
C THR A 94 16.13 -5.90 -5.57
N TYR A 95 16.17 -5.99 -4.24
CA TYR A 95 15.12 -5.47 -3.37
C TYR A 95 14.86 -3.97 -3.62
N TYR A 96 15.89 -3.13 -3.57
CA TYR A 96 15.70 -1.69 -3.76
C TYR A 96 15.17 -1.32 -5.15
N LYS A 97 15.59 -2.06 -6.19
CA LYS A 97 15.03 -1.90 -7.55
C LYS A 97 13.55 -2.26 -7.58
N ASN A 98 13.19 -3.42 -7.03
CA ASN A 98 11.81 -3.89 -6.99
C ASN A 98 10.91 -3.00 -6.12
N ARG A 99 11.42 -2.48 -5.01
CA ARG A 99 10.69 -1.54 -4.14
C ARG A 99 10.38 -0.23 -4.85
N LYS A 100 11.33 0.32 -5.61
CA LYS A 100 11.07 1.52 -6.42
C LYS A 100 9.93 1.26 -7.42
N LYS A 101 10.02 0.14 -8.16
CA LYS A 101 8.96 -0.28 -9.09
C LYS A 101 7.62 -0.44 -8.38
N ALA A 102 7.60 -1.11 -7.23
CA ALA A 102 6.38 -1.36 -6.45
C ALA A 102 5.70 -0.07 -6.00
N ILE A 103 6.47 0.94 -5.57
CA ILE A 103 5.94 2.25 -5.17
C ILE A 103 5.33 2.98 -6.38
N GLU A 104 6.01 2.96 -7.52
CA GLU A 104 5.53 3.60 -8.76
C GLU A 104 4.25 2.94 -9.29
N GLU A 105 4.22 1.61 -9.27
CA GLU A 105 3.05 0.81 -9.64
C GLU A 105 1.87 1.03 -8.68
N PHE A 106 2.13 1.05 -7.37
CA PHE A 106 1.11 1.34 -6.37
C PHE A 106 0.48 2.71 -6.58
N LEU A 107 1.30 3.76 -6.74
CA LEU A 107 0.80 5.12 -6.94
C LEU A 107 0.00 5.26 -8.25
N TYR A 108 0.41 4.55 -9.31
CA TYR A 108 -0.35 4.50 -10.55
C TYR A 108 -1.76 3.96 -10.33
N PHE A 109 -1.91 2.79 -9.71
CA PHE A 109 -3.22 2.19 -9.48
C PHE A 109 -4.02 2.87 -8.37
N TYR A 110 -3.36 3.48 -7.38
CA TYR A 110 -4.07 4.15 -6.29
C TYR A 110 -4.76 5.43 -6.77
N LEU A 111 -4.13 6.16 -7.70
CA LEU A 111 -4.60 7.47 -8.15
C LEU A 111 -5.47 7.44 -9.41
N ASN A 112 -5.65 6.27 -10.04
CA ASN A 112 -6.45 6.06 -11.25
C ASN A 112 -7.43 4.91 -11.10
#